data_AF-A0A0K1PJ06-F1
#
_entry.id   AF-A0A0K1PJ06-F1
#
_cell.length_a   1.000
_cell.length_b   1.000
_cell.length_c   1.000
_cell.angle_alpha   90.00
_cell.angle_beta   90.00
_cell.angle_gamma   90.00
#
_symmetry.space_group_name_H-M   'P 1'
#
loop_
_entity.id
_entity.type
_entity.pdbx_description
1 polymer ?
#
loop_
_entity_poly.entity_id
_entity_poly.type
_entity_poly.pdbx_seq_one_letter_code
_entity_poly.pdbx_strand_id
1 'polypeptide(L)'
;MLSSCAWVSFPGRRTLRGGDRVVVRALAEAMFAQDGEVESGRLDAHVEEVDRFISAASKGVRFGLRVALLVLWLAPMLMLHRATTVDRLRVEERAHVLARLERSALWHLSLAFVGWRSVMTLVFYEDPTELRQIGYTSDERHRYKRRLPALTANVPVPDESGVRLRAGVRDKIDNTDDTGDARPSREVA
;
A
#
# COMPACT_ATOMS: atom_id res chain seq x y z
N MET A 1 5.80 33.28 11.99
CA MET A 1 6.14 32.18 12.91
C MET A 1 5.69 30.88 12.27
N LEU A 2 6.60 30.23 11.53
CA LEU A 2 6.33 28.98 10.81
C LEU A 2 6.61 27.83 11.77
N SER A 3 5.54 27.22 12.31
CA SER A 3 5.67 25.96 13.03
C SER A 3 6.07 24.86 12.04
N SER A 4 7.38 24.59 11.98
CA SER A 4 7.93 23.32 11.50
C SER A 4 7.33 22.20 12.33
N CYS A 5 6.21 21.64 11.87
CA CYS A 5 5.77 20.33 12.31
C CYS A 5 6.91 19.36 11.98
N ALA A 6 7.56 18.87 13.02
CA ALA A 6 8.56 17.83 12.94
C ALA A 6 7.94 16.61 12.25
N TRP A 7 8.19 16.48 10.96
CA TRP A 7 8.06 15.21 10.26
C TRP A 7 8.89 14.23 11.06
N VAL A 8 8.29 13.11 11.44
CA VAL A 8 9.02 12.01 12.08
C VAL A 8 9.99 11.49 11.02
N SER A 9 11.19 12.07 10.98
CA SER A 9 12.30 11.63 10.15
C SER A 9 12.82 10.33 10.75
N PHE A 10 12.25 9.21 10.32
CA PHE A 10 12.83 7.90 10.59
C PHE A 10 14.17 7.80 9.84
N PRO A 11 15.31 7.66 10.53
CA PRO A 11 16.60 7.57 9.86
C PRO A 11 16.73 6.25 9.08
N GLY A 12 17.01 6.36 7.78
CA GLY A 12 18.01 5.51 7.12
C GLY A 12 17.63 4.17 6.50
N ARG A 13 16.37 3.70 6.54
CA ARG A 13 16.01 2.48 5.78
C ARG A 13 15.52 2.83 4.39
N ARG A 14 16.39 2.65 3.39
CA ARG A 14 16.02 2.65 1.96
C ARG A 14 15.74 1.20 1.55
N THR A 15 14.51 0.92 1.12
CA THR A 15 14.13 -0.43 0.67
C THR A 15 14.25 -0.54 -0.85
N LEU A 16 13.95 0.54 -1.56
CA LEU A 16 14.05 0.61 -3.02
C LEU A 16 15.52 0.66 -3.47
N ARG A 17 15.86 -0.19 -4.45
CA ARG A 17 17.16 -0.13 -5.14
C ARG A 17 17.18 1.03 -6.14
N GLY A 18 18.37 1.35 -6.66
CA GLY A 18 18.53 2.40 -7.68
C GLY A 18 17.64 2.20 -8.90
N GLY A 19 17.54 0.97 -9.42
CA GLY A 19 16.64 0.63 -10.52
C GLY A 19 15.16 0.83 -10.16
N ASP A 20 14.73 0.36 -8.99
CA ASP A 20 13.34 0.51 -8.54
C ASP A 20 12.91 1.98 -8.50
N ARG A 21 13.79 2.88 -8.02
CA ARG A 21 13.54 4.32 -7.96
C ARG A 21 13.28 4.95 -9.33
N VAL A 22 14.02 4.52 -10.35
CA VAL A 22 13.82 4.97 -11.74
C VAL A 22 12.44 4.56 -12.24
N VAL A 23 12.02 3.33 -11.93
CA VAL A 23 10.69 2.83 -12.31
C VAL A 23 9.59 3.61 -11.57
N VAL A 24 9.73 3.82 -10.26
CA VAL A 24 8.76 4.63 -9.48
C VAL A 24 8.64 6.04 -10.06
N ARG A 25 9.77 6.68 -10.40
CA ARG A 25 9.77 8.00 -11.03
C ARG A 25 9.03 8.00 -12.36
N ALA A 26 9.34 7.05 -13.24
CA ALA A 26 8.72 6.93 -14.56
C ALA A 26 7.21 6.65 -14.48
N LEU A 27 6.78 5.86 -13.49
CA LEU A 27 5.37 5.60 -13.21
C LEU A 27 4.67 6.85 -12.68
N ALA A 28 5.28 7.56 -11.72
CA ALA A 28 4.73 8.80 -11.18
C ALA A 28 4.56 9.87 -12.27
N GLU A 29 5.58 10.07 -13.10
CA GLU A 29 5.52 10.97 -14.24
C GLU A 29 4.38 10.58 -15.20
N ALA A 30 4.27 9.30 -15.59
CA ALA A 30 3.22 8.85 -16.49
C ALA A 30 1.81 8.94 -15.89
N MET A 31 1.67 8.82 -14.57
CA MET A 31 0.38 8.91 -13.88
C MET A 31 -0.10 10.35 -13.68
N PHE A 32 0.81 11.27 -13.34
CA PHE A 32 0.47 12.64 -12.94
C PHE A 32 0.71 13.68 -14.03
N ALA A 33 1.47 13.36 -15.10
CA ALA A 33 1.65 14.27 -16.23
C ALA A 33 0.35 14.56 -17.01
N GLN A 34 -0.71 13.78 -16.79
CA GLN A 34 -2.02 14.03 -17.40
C GLN A 34 -2.72 15.27 -16.81
N ASP A 35 -2.43 15.60 -15.56
CA ASP A 35 -3.03 16.72 -14.84
C ASP A 35 -2.22 18.03 -14.99
N GLY A 36 -1.04 17.97 -15.64
CA GLY A 36 -0.16 19.11 -15.90
C GLY A 36 1.33 18.74 -15.91
N GLU A 37 2.19 19.70 -16.21
CA GLU A 37 3.64 19.52 -16.06
C GLU A 37 4.00 19.41 -14.57
N VAL A 38 4.43 18.22 -14.15
CA VAL A 38 4.89 17.98 -12.78
C VAL A 38 6.36 18.39 -12.65
N GLU A 39 6.66 19.28 -11.71
CA GLU A 39 8.03 19.71 -11.45
C GLU A 39 8.93 18.50 -11.13
N SER A 40 10.11 18.44 -11.77
CA SER A 40 11.05 17.32 -11.60
C SER A 40 11.46 17.10 -10.14
N GLY A 41 11.59 18.19 -9.36
CA GLY A 41 11.89 18.14 -7.93
C GLY A 41 10.77 17.48 -7.12
N ARG A 42 9.50 17.67 -7.52
CA ARG A 42 8.35 17.02 -6.87
C ARG A 42 8.35 15.53 -7.13
N LEU A 43 8.67 15.09 -8.36
CA LEU A 43 8.80 13.66 -8.67
C LEU A 43 9.89 12.99 -7.83
N ASP A 44 11.03 13.64 -7.63
CA ASP A 44 12.09 13.12 -6.78
C ASP A 44 11.68 13.01 -5.31
N ALA A 45 11.07 14.06 -4.77
CA ALA A 45 10.52 14.05 -3.41
C ALA A 45 9.49 12.91 -3.25
N HIS A 46 8.65 12.72 -4.25
CA HIS A 46 7.63 11.68 -4.25
C HIS A 46 8.24 10.27 -4.24
N VAL A 47 9.31 10.02 -5.01
CA VAL A 47 10.05 8.74 -4.97
C VAL A 47 10.63 8.49 -3.57
N GLU A 48 11.13 9.51 -2.89
CA GLU A 48 11.62 9.39 -1.51
C GLU A 48 10.51 9.10 -0.51
N GLU A 49 9.35 9.73 -0.66
CA GLU A 49 8.16 9.47 0.15
C GLU A 49 7.68 8.02 -0.02
N VAL A 50 7.63 7.52 -1.26
CA VAL A 50 7.26 6.13 -1.56
C VAL A 50 8.27 5.15 -0.96
N ASP A 51 9.58 5.41 -1.10
CA ASP A 51 10.62 4.58 -0.47
C ASP A 51 10.42 4.52 1.06
N ARG A 52 10.10 5.67 1.68
CA ARG A 52 9.81 5.75 3.12
C ARG A 52 8.55 4.96 3.50
N PHE A 53 7.48 5.09 2.71
CA PHE A 53 6.22 4.35 2.91
C PHE A 53 6.45 2.84 2.86
N ILE A 54 7.17 2.36 1.84
CA ILE A 54 7.51 0.94 1.68
C ILE A 54 8.41 0.47 2.83
N SER A 55 9.39 1.28 3.22
CA SER A 55 10.27 0.97 4.35
C SER A 55 9.54 0.88 5.69
N ALA A 56 8.39 1.53 5.85
CA ALA A 56 7.55 1.40 7.04
C ALA A 56 6.67 0.13 7.02
N ALA A 57 6.39 -0.43 5.84
CA ALA A 57 5.53 -1.61 5.69
C ALA A 57 6.14 -2.89 6.30
N SER A 58 5.32 -3.93 6.50
CA SER A 58 5.79 -5.24 6.96
C SER A 58 6.65 -5.96 5.90
N LYS A 59 7.47 -6.95 6.30
CA LYS A 59 8.35 -7.68 5.36
C LYS A 59 7.60 -8.30 4.18
N GLY A 60 6.43 -8.90 4.44
CA GLY A 60 5.58 -9.50 3.40
C GLY A 60 5.02 -8.46 2.43
N VAL A 61 4.55 -7.32 2.94
CA VAL A 61 4.06 -6.22 2.10
C VAL A 61 5.19 -5.61 1.27
N ARG A 62 6.38 -5.41 1.85
CA ARG A 62 7.56 -4.96 1.09
C ARG A 62 7.89 -5.91 -0.07
N PHE A 63 7.88 -7.21 0.20
CA PHE A 63 8.11 -8.20 -0.85
C PHE A 63 7.04 -8.13 -1.94
N GLY A 64 5.76 -8.11 -1.57
CA GLY A 64 4.64 -7.99 -2.51
C GLY A 64 4.71 -6.73 -3.37
N LEU A 65 5.02 -5.57 -2.77
CA LEU A 65 5.18 -4.31 -3.49
C LEU A 65 6.35 -4.34 -4.47
N ARG A 66 7.46 -4.99 -4.13
CA ARG A 66 8.59 -5.17 -5.07
C ARG A 66 8.25 -6.09 -6.22
N VAL A 67 7.52 -7.19 -5.96
CA VAL A 67 7.03 -8.09 -7.01
C VAL A 67 6.07 -7.34 -7.94
N ALA A 68 5.14 -6.55 -7.39
CA ALA A 68 4.24 -5.71 -8.18
C ALA A 68 5.01 -4.72 -9.05
N LEU A 69 6.03 -4.05 -8.49
CA LEU A 69 6.88 -3.13 -9.25
C LEU A 69 7.66 -3.82 -10.38
N LEU A 70 8.19 -5.03 -10.12
CA LEU A 70 8.85 -5.84 -11.14
C LEU A 70 7.90 -6.21 -12.28
N VAL A 71 6.68 -6.63 -11.94
CA VAL A 71 5.64 -6.97 -12.91
C VAL A 71 5.27 -5.74 -13.76
N LEU A 72 5.14 -4.57 -13.13
CA LEU A 72 4.86 -3.31 -13.85
C LEU A 72 6.03 -2.91 -14.76
N TRP A 73 7.27 -3.07 -14.31
CA TRP A 73 8.46 -2.82 -15.13
C TRP A 73 8.50 -3.72 -16.37
N LEU A 74 8.05 -4.98 -16.24
CA LEU A 74 7.95 -5.95 -17.34
C LEU A 74 6.69 -5.79 -18.20
N ALA A 75 5.74 -4.93 -17.82
CA ALA A 75 4.45 -4.83 -18.51
C ALA A 75 4.55 -4.53 -20.01
N PRO A 76 5.42 -3.62 -20.51
CA PRO A 76 5.54 -3.39 -21.95
C PRO A 76 5.99 -4.65 -22.71
N MET A 77 6.86 -5.45 -22.09
CA MET A 77 7.32 -6.72 -22.67
C MET A 77 6.20 -7.75 -22.71
N LEU A 78 5.45 -7.89 -21.61
CA LEU A 78 4.35 -8.86 -21.51
C LEU A 78 3.16 -8.49 -22.41
N MET A 79 2.86 -7.20 -22.59
CA MET A 79 1.65 -6.76 -23.27
C MET A 79 1.86 -6.31 -24.72
N LEU A 80 3.01 -5.73 -25.06
CA LEU A 80 3.27 -5.17 -26.39
C LEU A 80 4.27 -6.01 -27.20
N HIS A 81 4.75 -7.14 -26.66
CA HIS A 81 5.81 -7.97 -27.25
C HIS A 81 7.07 -7.17 -27.66
N ARG A 82 7.27 -5.98 -27.07
CA ARG A 82 8.46 -5.16 -27.28
C ARG A 82 9.47 -5.49 -26.19
N ALA A 83 10.70 -5.81 -26.56
CA ALA A 83 11.81 -5.98 -25.63
C ALA A 83 12.32 -4.64 -25.07
N THR A 84 11.39 -3.80 -24.61
CA THR A 84 11.65 -2.52 -23.96
C THR A 84 11.00 -2.49 -22.58
N THR A 85 11.52 -1.63 -21.72
CA THR A 85 11.14 -1.50 -20.32
C THR A 85 10.47 -0.15 -20.10
N VAL A 86 9.68 -0.01 -19.03
CA VAL A 86 8.88 1.21 -18.78
C VAL A 86 9.75 2.48 -18.71
N ASP A 87 10.95 2.37 -18.14
CA ASP A 87 11.90 3.47 -17.98
C ASP A 87 12.42 4.04 -19.30
N ARG A 88 12.40 3.26 -20.38
CA ARG A 88 12.91 3.67 -21.71
C ARG A 88 11.85 4.23 -22.64
N LEU A 89 10.58 4.09 -22.29
CA LEU A 89 9.47 4.61 -23.10
C LEU A 89 9.36 6.13 -23.01
N ARG A 90 8.68 6.77 -23.96
CA ARG A 90 8.26 8.17 -23.79
C ARG A 90 7.11 8.27 -22.79
N VAL A 91 6.86 9.45 -22.22
CA VAL A 91 5.81 9.66 -21.19
C VAL A 91 4.44 9.22 -21.71
N GLU A 92 4.12 9.56 -22.96
CA GLU A 92 2.85 9.23 -23.60
C GLU A 92 2.69 7.72 -23.81
N GLU A 93 3.78 7.06 -24.21
CA GLU A 93 3.81 5.60 -24.37
C GLU A 93 3.67 4.88 -23.02
N ARG A 94 4.31 5.41 -21.96
CA ARG A 94 4.12 4.91 -20.59
C ARG A 94 2.65 5.02 -20.17
N ALA A 95 2.03 6.17 -20.37
CA ALA A 95 0.61 6.39 -20.06
C ALA A 95 -0.29 5.41 -20.83
N HIS A 96 0.01 5.15 -22.10
CA HIS A 96 -0.72 4.17 -22.90
C HIS A 96 -0.58 2.73 -22.34
N VAL A 97 0.63 2.33 -21.94
CA VAL A 97 0.86 1.01 -21.30
C VAL A 97 0.06 0.91 -20.01
N LEU A 98 0.05 1.95 -19.16
CA LEU A 98 -0.71 1.95 -17.91
C LEU A 98 -2.22 1.87 -18.15
N ALA A 99 -2.75 2.62 -19.11
CA ALA A 99 -4.16 2.56 -19.48
C ALA A 99 -4.58 1.20 -20.08
N ARG A 100 -3.63 0.46 -20.66
CA ARG A 100 -3.84 -0.89 -21.18
C ARG A 100 -3.74 -1.93 -20.07
N LEU A 101 -2.82 -1.77 -19.12
CA LEU A 101 -2.68 -2.59 -17.91
C LEU A 101 -3.97 -2.60 -17.09
N GLU A 102 -4.56 -1.43 -16.91
CA GLU A 102 -5.83 -1.25 -16.18
C GLU A 102 -6.96 -2.08 -16.80
N ARG A 103 -7.01 -2.14 -18.13
CA ARG A 103 -8.01 -2.87 -18.92
C ARG A 103 -7.63 -4.31 -19.25
N SER A 104 -6.52 -4.81 -18.72
CA SER A 104 -6.02 -6.14 -19.07
C SER A 104 -6.91 -7.25 -18.50
N ALA A 105 -7.12 -8.33 -19.26
CA ALA A 105 -7.87 -9.51 -18.80
C ALA A 105 -7.12 -10.33 -17.74
N LEU A 106 -5.81 -10.07 -17.57
CA LEU A 106 -4.99 -10.71 -16.57
C LEU A 106 -5.26 -10.08 -15.20
N TRP A 107 -6.19 -10.68 -14.45
CA TRP A 107 -6.67 -10.12 -13.18
C TRP A 107 -5.53 -9.79 -12.20
N HIS A 108 -4.50 -10.65 -12.11
CA HIS A 108 -3.34 -10.44 -11.24
C HIS A 108 -2.55 -9.18 -11.62
N LEU A 109 -2.43 -8.90 -12.91
CA LEU A 109 -1.67 -7.77 -13.44
C LEU A 109 -2.43 -6.46 -13.19
N SER A 110 -3.74 -6.47 -13.46
CA SER A 110 -4.62 -5.35 -13.12
C SER A 110 -4.63 -5.09 -11.61
N LEU A 111 -4.76 -6.13 -10.77
CA LEU A 111 -4.71 -5.98 -9.31
C LEU A 111 -3.38 -5.39 -8.84
N ALA A 112 -2.24 -5.88 -9.36
CA ALA A 112 -0.93 -5.35 -9.02
C ALA A 112 -0.80 -3.87 -9.41
N PHE A 113 -1.31 -3.50 -10.59
CA PHE A 113 -1.33 -2.12 -11.05
C PHE A 113 -2.22 -1.23 -10.16
N VAL A 114 -3.45 -1.66 -9.87
CA VAL A 114 -4.38 -0.92 -9.01
C VAL A 114 -3.81 -0.75 -7.60
N GLY A 115 -3.24 -1.81 -7.02
CA GLY A 115 -2.58 -1.74 -5.72
C GLY A 115 -1.42 -0.74 -5.71
N TRP A 116 -0.56 -0.78 -6.73
CA TRP A 116 0.55 0.16 -6.86
C TRP A 116 0.08 1.59 -7.08
N ARG A 117 -0.86 1.82 -8.01
CA ARG A 117 -1.49 3.12 -8.27
C ARG A 117 -2.10 3.73 -7.01
N SER A 118 -2.75 2.89 -6.19
CA SER A 118 -3.34 3.32 -4.92
C SER A 118 -2.28 3.81 -3.93
N VAL A 119 -1.14 3.11 -3.82
CA VAL A 119 -0.01 3.56 -2.98
C VAL A 119 0.56 4.87 -3.51
N MET A 120 0.81 4.96 -4.82
CA MET A 120 1.37 6.16 -5.45
C MET A 120 0.47 7.38 -5.21
N THR A 121 -0.84 7.25 -5.46
CA THR A 121 -1.81 8.35 -5.26
C THR A 121 -1.94 8.74 -3.79
N LEU A 122 -2.02 7.77 -2.87
CA LEU A 122 -2.08 8.05 -1.43
C LEU A 122 -0.86 8.86 -0.97
N VAL A 123 0.34 8.46 -1.41
CA VAL A 123 1.58 9.17 -1.05
C VAL A 123 1.65 10.55 -1.71
N PHE A 124 1.18 10.67 -2.96
CA PHE A 124 1.22 11.93 -3.70
C PHE A 124 0.39 13.02 -3.02
N TYR A 125 -0.85 12.67 -2.64
CA TYR A 125 -1.78 13.57 -1.95
C TYR A 125 -1.49 13.74 -0.45
N GLU A 126 -0.45 13.12 0.08
CA GLU A 126 0.00 13.41 1.45
C GLU A 126 0.81 14.72 1.54
N ASP A 127 1.26 15.25 0.39
CA ASP A 127 2.03 16.49 0.35
C ASP A 127 1.19 17.73 0.73
N PRO A 128 1.66 18.58 1.65
CA PRO A 128 0.94 19.77 2.08
C PRO A 128 0.69 20.80 0.98
N THR A 129 1.49 20.82 -0.10
CA THR A 129 1.31 21.74 -1.21
C THR A 129 0.15 21.29 -2.07
N GLU A 130 0.12 20.01 -2.44
CA GLU A 130 -1.01 19.40 -3.16
C GLU A 130 -2.33 19.55 -2.38
N LEU A 131 -2.29 19.26 -1.07
CA LEU A 131 -3.44 19.43 -0.18
C LEU A 131 -3.98 20.86 -0.17
N ARG A 132 -3.10 21.87 -0.17
CA ARG A 132 -3.51 23.28 -0.22
C ARG A 132 -4.15 23.64 -1.56
N GLN A 133 -3.66 23.08 -2.67
CA GLN A 133 -4.23 23.32 -3.99
C GLN A 133 -5.65 22.76 -4.12
N ILE A 134 -5.94 21.62 -3.50
CA ILE A 134 -7.29 21.04 -3.45
C ILE A 134 -8.20 21.65 -2.35
N GLY A 135 -7.74 22.71 -1.68
CA GLY A 135 -8.52 23.45 -0.68
C GLY A 135 -8.51 22.86 0.74
N TYR A 136 -7.70 21.84 1.01
CA TYR A 136 -7.53 21.32 2.37
C TYR A 136 -6.59 22.20 3.19
N THR A 137 -7.13 22.89 4.18
CA THR A 137 -6.36 23.58 5.21
C THR A 137 -5.76 22.59 6.22
N SER A 138 -4.48 22.75 6.54
CA SER A 138 -3.68 21.83 7.38
C SER A 138 -4.29 21.49 8.74
N ASP A 139 -5.09 22.39 9.31
CA ASP A 139 -5.67 22.23 10.64
C ASP A 139 -6.72 21.11 10.72
N GLU A 140 -7.47 20.88 9.64
CA GLU A 140 -8.49 19.84 9.58
C GLU A 140 -7.88 18.43 9.59
N ARG A 141 -6.67 18.29 9.02
CA ARG A 141 -5.94 17.02 8.92
C ARG A 141 -5.43 16.51 10.26
N HIS A 142 -5.09 17.39 11.19
CA HIS A 142 -4.64 16.95 12.52
C HIS A 142 -5.79 16.49 13.41
N ARG A 143 -7.04 16.81 13.07
CA ARG A 143 -8.22 16.47 13.88
C ARG A 143 -8.45 14.96 13.98
N TYR A 144 -8.22 14.22 12.89
CA TYR A 144 -8.36 12.75 12.91
C TYR A 144 -7.16 12.06 13.56
N LYS A 145 -5.92 12.57 13.37
CA LYS A 145 -4.72 12.01 14.02
C LYS A 145 -4.76 12.14 15.55
N ARG A 146 -5.35 13.23 16.07
CA ARG A 146 -5.56 13.44 17.52
C ARG A 146 -6.66 12.59 18.13
N ARG A 147 -7.55 11.97 17.34
CA ARG A 147 -8.64 11.12 17.85
C ARG A 147 -8.29 9.63 17.95
N LEU A 148 -7.19 9.20 17.32
CA LEU A 148 -6.70 7.82 17.42
C LEU A 148 -6.27 7.38 18.83
N PRO A 149 -5.70 8.25 19.71
CA PRO A 149 -5.45 7.91 21.11
C PRO A 149 -6.73 7.60 21.90
N ALA A 150 -7.88 8.15 21.50
CA ALA A 150 -9.15 7.93 22.21
C ALA A 150 -9.73 6.53 21.95
N LEU A 151 -9.40 5.88 20.83
CA LEU A 151 -9.81 4.48 20.56
C LEU A 151 -8.89 3.45 21.23
N THR A 152 -7.70 3.86 21.65
CA THR A 152 -6.77 3.00 22.42
C THR A 152 -7.01 3.10 23.93
N ALA A 153 -7.64 4.17 24.40
CA ALA A 153 -7.95 4.39 25.80
C ALA A 153 -9.37 3.90 26.15
N ASN A 154 -9.60 2.58 26.21
CA ASN A 154 -10.79 1.94 26.83
C ASN A 154 -12.09 2.77 26.80
N VAL A 155 -12.47 3.33 25.64
CA VAL A 155 -13.75 4.02 25.54
C VAL A 155 -14.81 2.93 25.50
N PRO A 156 -15.74 2.88 26.48
CA PRO A 156 -16.84 1.92 26.42
C PRO A 156 -17.58 2.15 25.11
N VAL A 157 -17.60 1.11 24.27
CA VAL A 157 -18.37 1.12 23.03
C VAL A 157 -19.84 1.33 23.44
N PRO A 158 -20.53 2.39 22.99
CA PRO A 158 -21.93 2.57 23.29
C PRO A 158 -22.71 1.35 22.76
N ASP A 159 -23.51 0.72 23.61
CA ASP A 159 -24.38 -0.43 23.26
C ASP A 159 -25.36 -0.11 22.11
N GLU A 160 -25.49 1.17 21.74
CA GLU A 160 -26.31 1.66 20.63
C GLU A 160 -25.62 1.59 19.26
N SER A 161 -24.35 1.20 19.16
CA SER A 161 -23.78 0.91 17.85
C SER A 161 -24.45 -0.37 17.32
N GLY A 162 -25.44 -0.21 16.45
CA GLY A 162 -26.24 -1.31 15.86
C GLY A 162 -25.45 -2.36 15.08
N VAL A 163 -24.11 -2.31 15.11
CA VAL A 163 -23.21 -3.36 14.66
C VAL A 163 -23.13 -4.41 15.77
N ARG A 164 -24.13 -5.30 15.84
CA ARG A 164 -24.04 -6.52 16.66
C ARG A 164 -22.90 -7.38 16.12
N LEU A 165 -21.69 -7.21 16.66
CA LEU A 165 -20.64 -8.20 16.51
C LEU A 165 -21.17 -9.51 17.08
N ARG A 166 -21.36 -10.50 16.20
CA ARG A 166 -21.94 -11.80 16.53
C ARG A 166 -21.02 -12.52 17.52
N ALA A 167 -21.28 -12.37 18.82
CA ALA A 167 -20.52 -12.92 19.94
C ALA A 167 -20.69 -14.44 20.11
N GLY A 168 -20.72 -15.20 19.00
CA GLY A 168 -21.18 -16.59 19.00
C GLY A 168 -20.31 -17.56 18.22
N VAL A 169 -18.98 -17.40 18.22
CA VAL A 169 -18.04 -18.37 17.60
C VAL A 169 -16.79 -18.61 18.46
N ARG A 170 -16.94 -18.64 19.80
CA ARG A 170 -15.81 -19.00 20.68
C ARG A 170 -16.01 -20.24 21.56
N ASP A 171 -17.22 -20.80 21.61
CA ASP A 171 -17.54 -21.93 22.50
C ASP A 171 -17.47 -23.33 21.86
N LYS A 172 -16.97 -23.49 20.63
CA LYS A 172 -17.05 -24.78 19.91
C LYS A 172 -15.73 -25.47 19.63
N ILE A 173 -14.65 -25.15 20.34
CA ILE A 173 -13.34 -25.82 20.17
C ILE A 173 -12.95 -26.70 21.38
N ASP A 174 -13.67 -26.64 22.50
CA ASP A 174 -13.28 -27.36 23.73
C ASP A 174 -14.00 -28.71 23.96
N ASN A 175 -14.57 -29.32 22.92
CA ASN A 175 -15.25 -30.61 23.09
C ASN A 175 -14.88 -31.60 21.99
N THR A 176 -13.63 -32.05 21.99
CA THR A 176 -13.21 -33.25 21.25
C THR A 176 -12.04 -33.93 21.98
N ASP A 177 -12.22 -34.19 23.28
CA ASP A 177 -11.37 -35.09 24.07
C ASP A 177 -12.27 -36.06 24.83
N ASP A 178 -12.97 -36.92 24.10
CA ASP A 178 -13.57 -38.13 24.69
C ASP A 178 -13.74 -39.21 23.63
N THR A 179 -12.62 -39.83 23.24
CA THR A 179 -12.66 -41.11 22.52
C THR A 179 -11.78 -42.11 23.25
N GLY A 180 -12.32 -42.59 24.37
CA GLY A 180 -12.44 -44.01 24.67
C GLY A 180 -11.19 -44.87 24.43
N ASP A 181 -10.37 -44.95 25.47
CA ASP A 181 -9.43 -46.04 25.67
C ASP A 181 -10.21 -47.31 26.07
N ALA A 182 -10.08 -48.36 25.26
CA ALA A 182 -10.50 -49.71 25.62
C ALA A 182 -9.52 -50.72 24.99
N ARG A 183 -8.42 -51.01 25.70
CA ARG A 183 -7.62 -52.22 25.48
C ARG A 183 -7.78 -53.18 26.65
N PRO A 184 -8.14 -54.45 26.40
CA PRO A 184 -8.34 -55.44 27.46
C PRO A 184 -7.02 -55.93 28.04
N SER A 185 -7.06 -56.11 29.35
CA SER A 185 -6.05 -56.74 30.21
C SER A 185 -5.55 -58.06 29.63
N ARG A 186 -4.21 -58.19 29.52
CA ARG A 186 -3.54 -59.46 29.31
C ARG A 186 -2.95 -59.94 30.63
N GLU A 187 -3.63 -60.93 31.17
CA GLU A 187 -3.24 -61.85 32.23
C GLU A 187 -1.97 -62.61 31.85
N VAL A 188 -0.90 -62.52 32.66
CA VAL A 188 0.21 -63.50 32.68
C VAL A 188 0.84 -63.56 34.08
N ALA A 189 0.71 -64.76 34.67
CA ALA A 189 1.52 -65.42 35.70
C ALA A 189 1.57 -64.84 37.12
#